data_AF-A0A2R7R034-F1
#
_entry.id   AF-A0A2R7R034-F1
#
_cell.length_a   1.000
_cell.length_b   1.000
_cell.length_c   1.000
_cell.angle_alpha   90.00
_cell.angle_beta   90.00
_cell.angle_gamma   90.00
#
_symmetry.space_group_name_H-M   'P 1'
#
loop_
_entity.id
_entity.type
_entity.pdbx_description
1 polymer ?
#
loop_
_entity_poly.entity_id
_entity_poly.type
_entity_poly.pdbx_seq_one_letter_code
_entity_poly.pdbx_strand_id
1 'polypeptide(L)'
;MADVTPRLSIDLQPLPVGAEPWRLDPEELSILRRTLDETGDFQQPYAALVDPDDADAGSVDAYVEVSAVQLEDGTPAILIEDDGAEAITRYVVLERGWQTLPAGTLLQGAGPGMAVVTLADDDASGMQAQGMLGFLDLLVAAPALPSSAEPRPDADPVMDDPGAFLEAFTPSTIGVPVDESTRTHWRGRLPDTLLALWQRDGLARYLEGRMMLVRPECYATVLATALVGSPLEGVDTFHAYAITAFGQLLVCGENTAVEIIVDPCHRQVAAHASMLAPSTAEERNARLRLLLTLLEVHDFDVTDAQGRSVYAMTRDRVGALAAGEIYTPDLAGLSEGWEVRLVRQDALEAWQTLRPF
;
A
#
# COMPACT_ATOMS: atom_id res chain seq x y z
N MET A 1 19.48 0.40 27.22
CA MET A 1 20.45 1.40 26.70
C MET A 1 19.70 2.72 26.63
N ALA A 2 20.31 3.83 27.04
CA ALA A 2 19.66 5.12 26.92
C ALA A 2 19.39 5.38 25.43
N ASP A 3 18.14 5.59 25.08
CA ASP A 3 17.70 5.89 23.72
C ASP A 3 18.20 7.29 23.39
N VAL A 4 19.29 7.38 22.61
CA VAL A 4 19.89 8.67 22.25
C VAL A 4 19.24 9.10 20.95
N THR A 5 18.12 9.81 21.06
CA THR A 5 17.48 10.43 19.90
C THR A 5 18.49 11.38 19.23
N PRO A 6 18.73 11.23 17.92
CA PRO A 6 19.69 12.07 17.20
C PRO A 6 19.29 13.55 17.29
N ARG A 7 20.30 14.42 17.48
CA ARG A 7 20.11 15.87 17.58
C ARG A 7 20.51 16.58 16.29
N LEU A 8 19.63 17.42 15.79
CA LEU A 8 19.79 18.19 14.56
C LEU A 8 20.02 19.67 14.87
N SER A 9 21.11 20.21 14.34
CA SER A 9 21.37 21.65 14.33
C SER A 9 20.78 22.23 13.06
N ILE A 10 19.85 23.18 13.20
CA ILE A 10 19.18 23.85 12.08
C ILE A 10 19.33 25.37 12.20
N ASP A 11 19.71 26.00 11.09
CA ASP A 11 19.69 27.43 10.84
C ASP A 11 18.51 27.76 9.93
N LEU A 12 17.46 28.37 10.49
CA LEU A 12 16.25 28.71 9.74
C LEU A 12 16.47 29.94 8.86
N GLN A 13 16.21 29.81 7.56
CA GLN A 13 16.18 30.92 6.62
C GLN A 13 14.94 31.81 6.86
N PRO A 14 15.05 33.13 6.64
CA PRO A 14 13.91 34.03 6.85
C PRO A 14 12.76 33.68 5.90
N LEU A 15 11.58 33.45 6.47
CA LEU A 15 10.35 33.21 5.72
C LEU A 15 10.01 34.46 4.87
N PRO A 16 9.71 34.32 3.57
CA PRO A 16 9.28 35.44 2.74
C PRO A 16 8.03 36.13 3.30
N VAL A 17 8.00 37.46 3.21
CA VAL A 17 6.90 38.27 3.78
C VAL A 17 5.58 37.93 3.08
N GLY A 18 4.62 37.43 3.84
CA GLY A 18 3.28 37.08 3.35
C GLY A 18 3.15 35.65 2.82
N ALA A 19 4.21 34.84 2.84
CA ALA A 19 4.12 33.42 2.50
C ALA A 19 3.48 32.63 3.64
N GLU A 20 2.55 31.74 3.29
CA GLU A 20 1.95 30.81 4.25
C GLU A 20 2.77 29.52 4.33
N PRO A 21 3.20 29.09 5.53
CA PRO A 21 3.88 27.82 5.71
C PRO A 21 2.98 26.64 5.34
N TRP A 22 3.54 25.71 4.59
CA TRP A 22 2.95 24.40 4.40
C TRP A 22 2.98 23.62 5.72
N ARG A 23 1.88 22.95 6.04
CA ARG A 23 1.68 22.27 7.32
C ARG A 23 0.91 20.98 7.12
N LEU A 24 1.41 19.93 7.76
CA LEU A 24 0.61 18.75 8.06
C LEU A 24 -0.53 19.13 8.98
N ASP A 25 -1.69 18.55 8.72
CA ASP A 25 -2.77 18.65 9.67
C ASP A 25 -2.44 17.88 10.96
N PRO A 26 -3.10 18.19 12.08
CA PRO A 26 -2.80 17.55 13.36
C PRO A 26 -3.03 16.03 13.37
N GLU A 27 -3.90 15.51 12.51
CA GLU A 27 -4.23 14.09 12.43
C GLU A 27 -3.15 13.32 11.68
N GLU A 28 -2.73 13.81 10.51
CA GLU A 28 -1.59 13.31 9.73
C GLU A 28 -0.30 13.29 10.56
N LEU A 29 -0.02 14.39 11.27
CA LEU A 29 1.14 14.48 12.15
C LEU A 29 1.09 13.44 13.28
N SER A 30 -0.11 13.21 13.83
CA SER A 30 -0.31 12.21 14.90
C SER A 30 -0.14 10.78 14.37
N ILE A 31 -0.57 10.51 13.14
CA ILE A 31 -0.42 9.22 12.49
C ILE A 31 1.05 8.95 12.20
N LEU A 32 1.76 9.90 11.58
CA LEU A 32 3.18 9.78 11.30
C LEU A 32 3.98 9.51 12.58
N ARG A 33 3.65 10.22 13.67
CA ARG A 33 4.30 10.00 14.96
C ARG A 33 3.99 8.61 15.54
N ARG A 34 2.73 8.17 15.49
CA ARG A 34 2.34 6.85 15.96
C ARG A 34 3.08 5.75 15.20
N THR A 35 3.16 5.87 13.87
CA THR A 35 3.88 4.92 13.03
C THR A 35 5.35 4.84 13.43
N LEU A 36 6.02 5.98 13.68
CA LEU A 36 7.39 6.00 14.19
C LEU A 36 7.52 5.33 15.58
N ASP A 37 6.58 5.59 16.50
CA ASP A 37 6.62 4.97 17.83
C ASP A 37 6.40 3.43 17.75
N GLU A 38 5.66 2.95 16.76
CA GLU A 38 5.36 1.53 16.54
C GLU A 38 6.43 0.79 15.75
N THR A 39 6.99 1.42 14.72
CA THR A 39 7.89 0.78 13.74
C THR A 39 9.36 1.15 13.94
N GLY A 40 9.66 2.21 14.68
CA GLY A 40 10.97 2.84 14.67
C GLY A 40 11.18 3.64 13.39
N ASP A 41 12.44 3.86 13.03
CA ASP A 41 12.78 4.47 11.73
C ASP A 41 12.31 3.55 10.60
N PHE A 42 11.66 4.11 9.58
CA PHE A 42 11.08 3.34 8.47
C PHE A 42 11.33 3.99 7.12
N GLN A 43 11.30 3.18 6.07
CA GLN A 43 11.40 3.64 4.69
C GLN A 43 10.07 3.45 3.99
N GLN A 44 9.66 4.44 3.21
CA GLN A 44 8.39 4.42 2.50
C GLN A 44 8.59 4.82 1.03
N PRO A 45 8.24 3.95 0.07
CA PRO A 45 8.27 4.33 -1.34
C PRO A 45 7.16 5.33 -1.65
N TYR A 46 7.44 6.23 -2.60
CA TYR A 46 6.47 7.12 -3.21
C TYR A 46 6.84 7.38 -4.68
N ALA A 47 5.85 7.78 -5.49
CA ALA A 47 6.10 8.17 -6.87
C ALA A 47 6.68 9.60 -6.88
N ALA A 48 7.97 9.74 -7.21
CA ALA A 48 8.54 11.07 -7.41
C ALA A 48 7.83 11.79 -8.56
N LEU A 49 7.64 13.11 -8.41
CA LEU A 49 7.08 13.94 -9.47
C LEU A 49 7.97 13.81 -10.72
N VAL A 50 7.32 13.59 -11.87
CA VAL A 50 7.97 13.60 -13.19
C VAL A 50 8.69 14.93 -13.36
N ASP A 51 9.92 14.90 -13.90
CA ASP A 51 10.65 16.10 -14.27
C ASP A 51 9.72 16.97 -15.15
N PRO A 52 9.32 18.17 -14.70
CA PRO A 52 8.44 19.02 -15.48
C PRO A 52 9.05 19.44 -16.82
N ASP A 53 10.37 19.32 -16.98
CA ASP A 53 11.11 19.60 -18.21
C ASP A 53 11.40 18.33 -19.06
N ASP A 54 11.15 17.12 -18.54
CA ASP A 54 11.32 15.84 -19.26
C ASP A 54 10.20 14.82 -18.94
N ALA A 55 9.06 15.00 -19.60
CA ALA A 55 7.88 14.13 -19.47
C ALA A 55 8.09 12.69 -19.97
N ASP A 56 9.18 12.42 -20.71
CA ASP A 56 9.51 11.09 -21.24
C ASP A 56 10.36 10.27 -20.24
N ALA A 57 10.84 10.88 -19.15
CA ALA A 57 11.68 10.22 -18.14
C ALA A 57 10.92 9.18 -17.29
N GLY A 58 9.58 9.22 -17.27
CA GLY A 58 8.75 8.37 -16.42
C GLY A 58 8.82 8.77 -14.93
N SER A 59 7.97 8.19 -14.09
CA SER A 59 8.08 8.32 -12.64
C SER A 59 9.23 7.46 -12.12
N VAL A 60 10.12 8.03 -11.32
CA VAL A 60 11.19 7.28 -10.65
C VAL A 60 10.64 6.71 -9.34
N ASP A 61 10.93 5.43 -9.06
CA ASP A 61 10.69 4.82 -7.74
C ASP A 61 11.64 5.51 -6.74
N ALA A 62 11.08 6.39 -5.90
CA ALA A 62 11.81 7.10 -4.85
C ALA A 62 11.37 6.59 -3.48
N TYR A 63 12.24 6.77 -2.49
CA TYR A 63 12.01 6.39 -1.12
C TYR A 63 12.22 7.59 -0.21
N VAL A 64 11.41 7.62 0.84
CA VAL A 64 11.68 8.46 1.99
C VAL A 64 12.08 7.63 3.18
N GLU A 65 13.16 8.02 3.83
CA GLU A 65 13.53 7.51 5.15
C GLU A 65 12.99 8.45 6.22
N VAL A 66 12.14 7.93 7.10
CA VAL A 66 11.47 8.69 8.16
C VAL A 66 12.07 8.28 9.49
N SER A 67 12.54 9.27 10.26
CA SER A 67 13.18 9.03 11.56
C SER A 67 12.75 10.03 12.62
N ALA A 68 12.73 9.59 13.88
CA ALA A 68 12.49 10.46 15.01
C ALA A 68 13.77 11.22 15.42
N VAL A 69 13.72 12.55 15.45
CA VAL A 69 14.88 13.39 15.80
C VAL A 69 14.51 14.45 16.85
N GLN A 70 15.52 15.12 17.41
CA GLN A 70 15.34 16.31 18.23
C GLN A 70 16.15 17.46 17.63
N LEU A 71 15.65 18.69 17.71
CA LEU A 71 16.47 19.87 17.47
C LEU A 71 17.49 20.05 18.62
N GLU A 72 18.52 20.87 18.42
CA GLU A 72 19.53 21.12 19.46
C GLU A 72 18.96 21.61 20.80
N ASP A 73 17.86 22.37 20.75
CA ASP A 73 17.15 22.87 21.93
C ASP A 73 16.24 21.82 22.60
N GLY A 74 16.20 20.60 22.04
CA GLY A 74 15.39 19.47 22.53
C GLY A 74 13.97 19.42 21.96
N THR A 75 13.62 20.29 21.01
CA THR A 75 12.31 20.25 20.36
C THR A 75 12.17 18.96 19.53
N PRO A 76 11.13 18.15 19.74
CA PRO A 76 10.92 16.95 18.94
C PRO A 76 10.54 17.30 17.50
N ALA A 77 11.12 16.57 16.56
CA ALA A 77 10.86 16.73 15.13
C ALA A 77 10.99 15.37 14.43
N ILE A 78 10.46 15.28 13.22
CA ILE A 78 10.56 14.10 12.36
C ILE A 78 11.43 14.48 11.18
N LEU A 79 12.50 13.72 10.95
CA LEU A 79 13.36 13.85 9.79
C LEU A 79 12.81 12.95 8.68
N ILE A 80 12.73 13.48 7.47
CA ILE A 80 12.38 12.75 6.27
C ILE A 80 13.51 13.01 5.26
N GLU A 81 14.24 11.96 4.89
CA GLU A 81 15.28 12.04 3.86
C GLU A 81 14.73 11.45 2.55
N ASP A 82 14.62 12.29 1.53
CA ASP A 82 14.10 11.99 0.20
C ASP A 82 15.25 11.71 -0.78
N ASP A 83 15.28 10.52 -1.38
CA ASP A 83 16.27 10.11 -2.37
C ASP A 83 15.82 10.27 -3.84
N GLY A 84 14.63 10.85 -4.08
CA GLY A 84 14.00 10.97 -5.39
C GLY A 84 14.61 12.02 -6.32
N ALA A 85 15.54 12.84 -5.84
CA ALA A 85 16.27 13.83 -6.63
C ALA A 85 17.74 13.41 -6.85
N GLU A 86 18.49 14.14 -7.70
CA GLU A 86 19.93 13.90 -7.91
C GLU A 86 20.77 13.91 -6.61
N ALA A 87 20.25 14.54 -5.55
CA ALA A 87 20.82 14.55 -4.21
C ALA A 87 19.75 14.33 -3.14
N ILE A 88 20.14 13.68 -2.03
CA ILE A 88 19.26 13.47 -0.87
C ILE A 88 18.78 14.83 -0.35
N THR A 89 17.47 15.02 -0.40
CA THR A 89 16.80 16.21 0.10
C THR A 89 16.31 15.93 1.52
N ARG A 90 16.57 16.84 2.45
CA ARG A 90 16.12 16.67 3.83
C ARG A 90 14.93 17.53 4.12
N TYR A 91 13.93 16.91 4.74
CA TYR A 91 12.76 17.56 5.26
C TYR A 91 12.66 17.35 6.77
N VAL A 92 12.22 18.37 7.49
CA VAL A 92 12.01 18.31 8.93
C VAL A 92 10.59 18.77 9.24
N VAL A 93 9.80 17.87 9.81
CA VAL A 93 8.46 18.16 10.33
C VAL A 93 8.55 18.52 11.81
N LEU A 94 8.08 19.70 12.17
CA LEU A 94 8.03 20.12 13.58
C LEU A 94 6.86 19.45 14.31
N GLU A 95 7.14 18.60 15.31
CA GLU A 95 6.08 17.96 16.11
C GLU A 95 5.41 18.94 17.09
N ARG A 96 6.10 20.03 17.42
CA ARG A 96 5.60 21.10 18.29
C ARG A 96 5.96 22.46 17.72
N GLY A 97 5.26 23.50 18.16
CA GLY A 97 5.60 24.86 17.79
C GLY A 97 7.04 25.19 18.16
N TRP A 98 7.78 25.75 17.22
CA TRP A 98 9.20 26.10 17.36
C TRP A 98 9.43 27.51 16.85
N GLN A 99 10.00 28.38 17.70
CA GLN A 99 10.10 29.82 17.46
C GLN A 99 8.72 30.44 17.15
N THR A 100 8.53 30.99 15.94
CA THR A 100 7.26 31.55 15.46
C THR A 100 6.46 30.57 14.59
N LEU A 101 6.98 29.37 14.36
CA LEU A 101 6.37 28.36 13.50
C LEU A 101 5.45 27.44 14.32
N PRO A 102 4.25 27.11 13.82
CA PRO A 102 3.36 26.15 14.46
C PRO A 102 3.85 24.69 14.29
N ALA A 103 3.24 23.78 15.04
CA ALA A 103 3.42 22.34 14.81
C ALA A 103 2.90 21.94 13.42
N GLY A 104 3.47 20.88 12.87
CA GLY A 104 3.19 20.38 11.52
C GLY A 104 3.91 21.13 10.40
N THR A 105 4.60 22.25 10.70
CA THR A 105 5.37 22.98 9.68
C THR A 105 6.52 22.14 9.14
N LEU A 106 6.59 22.09 7.82
CA LEU A 106 7.62 21.39 7.07
C LEU A 106 8.77 22.36 6.71
N LEU A 107 9.99 21.94 7.01
CA LEU A 107 11.22 22.60 6.62
C LEU A 107 11.96 21.76 5.59
N GLN A 108 12.68 22.38 4.66
CA GLN A 108 13.49 21.69 3.64
C GLN A 108 14.88 22.33 3.54
N GLY A 109 15.92 21.52 3.31
CA GLY A 109 17.27 22.04 3.08
C GLY A 109 18.37 21.01 2.96
N ALA A 110 19.60 21.48 2.69
CA ALA A 110 20.81 20.67 2.62
C ALA A 110 21.84 21.20 3.64
N GLY A 111 22.17 20.40 4.65
CA GLY A 111 22.99 20.83 5.80
C GLY A 111 22.16 21.52 6.89
N PRO A 112 22.76 22.35 7.77
CA PRO A 112 22.00 23.02 8.84
C PRO A 112 21.03 24.08 8.30
N GLY A 113 21.29 24.65 7.12
CA GLY A 113 20.42 25.68 6.53
C GLY A 113 19.10 25.09 6.03
N MET A 114 17.98 25.43 6.70
CA MET A 114 16.63 24.98 6.34
C MET A 114 15.74 26.17 5.99
N ALA A 115 14.93 26.03 4.95
CA ALA A 115 13.86 26.96 4.58
C ALA A 115 12.50 26.36 4.94
N VAL A 116 11.50 27.21 5.15
CA VAL A 116 10.11 26.76 5.34
C VAL A 116 9.52 26.43 3.98
N VAL A 117 8.92 25.25 3.84
CA VAL A 117 8.16 24.89 2.63
C VAL A 117 6.86 25.71 2.61
N THR A 118 6.50 26.27 1.46
CA THR A 118 5.36 27.20 1.35
C THR A 118 4.24 26.63 0.49
N LEU A 119 2.99 27.02 0.79
CA LEU A 119 1.80 26.69 0.00
C LEU A 119 1.63 27.70 -1.14
N ALA A 120 2.49 27.64 -2.15
CA ALA A 120 2.32 28.41 -3.38
C ALA A 120 2.23 27.44 -4.56
N ASP A 121 1.21 27.63 -5.42
CA ASP A 121 0.92 26.74 -6.56
C ASP A 121 2.11 26.56 -7.52
N ASP A 122 3.04 27.53 -7.54
CA ASP A 122 4.23 27.53 -8.40
C ASP A 122 5.56 27.25 -7.63
N ASP A 123 5.51 26.91 -6.33
CA ASP A 123 6.71 26.60 -5.55
C ASP A 123 7.11 25.13 -5.74
N ALA A 124 8.21 24.90 -6.44
CA ALA A 124 8.80 23.57 -6.67
C ALA A 124 9.01 22.79 -5.36
N SER A 125 9.36 23.50 -4.28
CA SER A 125 9.55 22.94 -2.94
C SER A 125 8.25 22.35 -2.38
N GLY A 126 7.13 23.04 -2.58
CA GLY A 126 5.79 22.63 -2.15
C GLY A 126 5.25 21.46 -2.96
N MET A 127 5.44 21.48 -4.29
CA MET A 127 5.06 20.37 -5.16
C MET A 127 5.83 19.09 -4.79
N GLN A 128 7.15 19.19 -4.63
CA GLN A 128 7.98 18.05 -4.22
C GLN A 128 7.55 17.48 -2.87
N ALA A 129 7.31 18.35 -1.88
CA ALA A 129 6.81 17.93 -0.58
C ALA A 129 5.46 17.21 -0.67
N GLN A 130 4.55 17.66 -1.54
CA GLN A 130 3.25 17.02 -1.72
C GLN A 130 3.35 15.65 -2.39
N GLY A 131 4.21 15.50 -3.40
CA GLY A 131 4.50 14.18 -4.00
C GLY A 131 5.11 13.23 -2.97
N MET A 132 6.13 13.71 -2.25
CA MET A 132 6.81 12.97 -1.19
C MET A 132 5.86 12.53 -0.07
N LEU A 133 4.95 13.39 0.38
CA LEU A 133 4.05 13.10 1.49
C LEU A 133 2.76 12.39 1.09
N GLY A 134 2.58 12.04 -0.19
CA GLY A 134 1.43 11.27 -0.66
C GLY A 134 1.30 9.90 0.02
N PHE A 135 2.39 9.34 0.58
CA PHE A 135 2.31 8.11 1.36
C PHE A 135 1.52 8.26 2.68
N LEU A 136 1.34 9.48 3.18
CA LEU A 136 0.58 9.70 4.42
C LEU A 136 -0.87 9.26 4.27
N ASP A 137 -1.46 9.40 3.08
CA ASP A 137 -2.80 8.87 2.78
C ASP A 137 -2.85 7.34 2.96
N LEU A 138 -1.75 6.64 2.65
CA LEU A 138 -1.63 5.20 2.88
C LEU A 138 -1.54 4.86 4.38
N LEU A 139 -0.89 5.72 5.17
CA LEU A 139 -0.84 5.57 6.63
C LEU A 139 -2.19 5.89 7.29
N VAL A 140 -2.94 6.87 6.76
CA VAL A 140 -4.27 7.26 7.24
C VAL A 140 -5.32 6.20 6.91
N ALA A 141 -5.23 5.57 5.75
CA ALA A 141 -6.11 4.48 5.34
C ALA A 141 -5.93 3.18 6.16
N ALA A 142 -4.85 3.06 6.92
CA ALA A 142 -4.65 1.98 7.86
C ALA A 142 -5.37 2.31 9.19
N PRO A 143 -6.51 1.67 9.53
CA PRO A 143 -7.07 1.86 10.87
C PRO A 143 -6.05 1.35 11.88
N ALA A 144 -5.64 2.24 12.79
CA ALA A 144 -4.85 1.86 13.94
C ALA A 144 -5.62 0.78 14.72
N LEU A 145 -5.16 -0.46 14.60
CA LEU A 145 -5.66 -1.52 15.46
C LEU A 145 -5.34 -1.11 16.90
N PRO A 146 -6.34 -1.00 17.78
CA PRO A 146 -6.09 -0.54 19.13
C PRO A 146 -5.11 -1.51 19.81
N SER A 147 -3.92 -0.98 20.12
CA SER A 147 -2.98 -1.61 21.04
C SER A 147 -3.70 -1.83 22.36
N SER A 148 -3.88 -3.10 22.72
CA SER A 148 -4.59 -3.56 23.91
C SER A 148 -6.09 -3.25 23.92
N ALA A 149 -6.88 -4.23 23.45
CA ALA A 149 -8.33 -4.20 23.54
C ALA A 149 -8.80 -4.20 25.02
N GLU A 150 -9.30 -3.07 25.51
CA GLU A 150 -10.46 -3.12 26.39
C GLU A 150 -11.72 -3.24 25.50
N PRO A 151 -12.67 -4.13 25.82
CA PRO A 151 -13.83 -4.31 24.98
C PRO A 151 -14.72 -3.06 25.07
N ARG A 152 -14.91 -2.40 23.93
CA ARG A 152 -15.99 -1.42 23.79
C ARG A 152 -17.34 -2.17 23.82
N PRO A 153 -18.29 -1.78 24.68
CA PRO A 153 -19.51 -2.55 24.88
C PRO A 153 -20.50 -2.53 23.70
N ASP A 154 -20.29 -1.66 22.70
CA ASP A 154 -21.28 -1.40 21.65
C ASP A 154 -20.73 -1.44 20.20
N ALA A 155 -19.56 -2.02 19.97
CA ALA A 155 -19.14 -2.35 18.60
C ALA A 155 -19.68 -3.74 18.25
N ASP A 156 -20.46 -3.84 17.17
CA ASP A 156 -20.82 -5.14 16.61
C ASP A 156 -19.54 -6.00 16.48
N PRO A 157 -19.57 -7.25 16.94
CA PRO A 157 -18.35 -8.03 17.11
C PRO A 157 -17.62 -8.15 15.78
N VAL A 158 -16.35 -7.71 15.76
CA VAL A 158 -15.36 -8.14 14.78
C VAL A 158 -15.56 -9.65 14.61
N MET A 159 -15.87 -10.07 13.39
CA MET A 159 -16.37 -11.41 13.11
C MET A 159 -15.21 -12.40 13.15
N ASP A 160 -14.70 -12.66 14.34
CA ASP A 160 -13.68 -13.68 14.60
C ASP A 160 -14.28 -15.10 14.59
N ASP A 161 -15.61 -15.21 14.49
CA ASP A 161 -16.27 -16.49 14.26
C ASP A 161 -16.18 -16.91 12.78
N PRO A 162 -15.55 -18.06 12.46
CA PRO A 162 -15.41 -18.52 11.08
C PRO A 162 -16.74 -18.80 10.38
N GLY A 163 -17.75 -19.25 11.13
CA GLY A 163 -19.08 -19.57 10.57
C GLY A 163 -19.80 -18.31 10.10
N ALA A 164 -19.89 -17.31 10.98
CA ALA A 164 -20.48 -16.01 10.68
C ALA A 164 -19.73 -15.33 9.52
N PHE A 165 -18.39 -15.39 9.50
CA PHE A 165 -17.61 -14.84 8.39
C PHE A 165 -18.01 -15.44 7.06
N LEU A 166 -18.09 -16.77 6.98
CA LEU A 166 -18.52 -17.42 5.75
C LEU A 166 -19.93 -16.93 5.40
N GLU A 167 -20.90 -16.98 6.30
CA GLU A 167 -22.27 -16.53 6.00
C GLU A 167 -22.37 -15.10 5.44
N ALA A 168 -21.55 -14.18 5.94
CA ALA A 168 -21.52 -12.79 5.49
C ALA A 168 -20.74 -12.59 4.18
N PHE A 169 -19.57 -13.19 4.04
CA PHE A 169 -18.68 -12.99 2.90
C PHE A 169 -19.11 -13.86 1.72
N THR A 170 -20.04 -13.36 0.88
CA THR A 170 -20.70 -14.15 -0.17
C THR A 170 -20.11 -13.90 -1.58
N PRO A 171 -20.07 -14.94 -2.45
CA PRO A 171 -19.53 -14.79 -3.79
C PRO A 171 -20.50 -14.04 -4.70
N SER A 172 -19.96 -13.16 -5.55
CA SER A 172 -20.69 -12.56 -6.65
C SER A 172 -20.93 -13.55 -7.78
N THR A 173 -20.03 -14.52 -7.98
CA THR A 173 -20.19 -15.62 -8.93
C THR A 173 -19.47 -16.86 -8.43
N ILE A 174 -20.17 -18.00 -8.42
CA ILE A 174 -19.60 -19.30 -8.04
C ILE A 174 -18.53 -19.71 -9.04
N GLY A 175 -17.43 -20.23 -8.52
CA GLY A 175 -16.26 -20.62 -9.30
C GLY A 175 -16.25 -22.08 -9.71
N VAL A 176 -15.14 -22.46 -10.34
CA VAL A 176 -14.84 -23.88 -10.60
C VAL A 176 -14.62 -24.59 -9.26
N PRO A 177 -15.31 -25.71 -8.98
CA PRO A 177 -15.11 -26.45 -7.73
C PRO A 177 -13.66 -26.93 -7.57
N VAL A 178 -13.13 -26.82 -6.34
CA VAL A 178 -11.82 -27.35 -5.98
C VAL A 178 -12.01 -28.72 -5.35
N ASP A 179 -11.28 -29.72 -5.85
CA ASP A 179 -11.39 -31.09 -5.37
C ASP A 179 -10.70 -31.30 -4.02
N GLU A 180 -11.08 -32.37 -3.31
CA GLU A 180 -10.57 -32.63 -1.96
C GLU A 180 -9.06 -32.90 -1.95
N SER A 181 -8.50 -33.44 -3.05
CA SER A 181 -7.07 -33.71 -3.12
C SER A 181 -6.26 -32.41 -3.14
N THR A 182 -6.69 -31.42 -3.91
CA THR A 182 -6.09 -30.07 -3.94
C THR A 182 -6.27 -29.37 -2.59
N ARG A 183 -7.45 -29.40 -1.99
CA ARG A 183 -7.67 -28.79 -0.66
C ARG A 183 -6.80 -29.44 0.42
N THR A 184 -6.64 -30.76 0.39
CA THR A 184 -5.78 -31.48 1.33
C THR A 184 -4.29 -31.16 1.09
N HIS A 185 -3.87 -30.98 -0.16
CA HIS A 185 -2.49 -30.56 -0.48
C HIS A 185 -2.13 -29.21 0.15
N TRP A 186 -3.08 -28.28 0.18
CA TRP A 186 -2.89 -26.91 0.67
C TRP A 186 -3.14 -26.74 2.18
N ARG A 187 -3.60 -27.80 2.87
CA ARG A 187 -3.83 -27.78 4.32
C ARG A 187 -2.54 -27.52 5.08
N GLY A 188 -2.57 -26.53 5.98
CA GLY A 188 -1.41 -26.09 6.77
C GLY A 188 -0.49 -25.10 6.05
N ARG A 189 -0.61 -24.94 4.72
CA ARG A 189 0.11 -23.94 3.92
C ARG A 189 -0.73 -22.69 3.69
N LEU A 190 -1.98 -22.87 3.30
CA LEU A 190 -2.96 -21.79 3.24
C LEU A 190 -3.72 -21.69 4.57
N PRO A 191 -4.21 -20.49 4.93
CA PRO A 191 -5.24 -20.33 5.95
C PRO A 191 -6.46 -21.23 5.67
N ASP A 192 -6.95 -21.92 6.69
CA ASP A 192 -8.13 -22.78 6.62
C ASP A 192 -9.39 -22.00 6.18
N THR A 193 -9.47 -20.71 6.46
CA THR A 193 -10.52 -19.80 5.95
C THR A 193 -10.55 -19.82 4.41
N LEU A 194 -9.41 -19.81 3.71
CA LEU A 194 -9.39 -19.92 2.24
C LEU A 194 -9.86 -21.29 1.78
N LEU A 195 -9.43 -22.35 2.46
CA LEU A 195 -9.84 -23.71 2.12
C LEU A 195 -11.35 -23.90 2.30
N ALA A 196 -11.94 -23.25 3.31
CA ALA A 196 -13.38 -23.23 3.53
C ALA A 196 -14.12 -22.46 2.42
N LEU A 197 -13.60 -21.32 1.97
CA LEU A 197 -14.15 -20.58 0.82
C LEU A 197 -14.07 -21.41 -0.47
N TRP A 198 -12.93 -22.06 -0.75
CA TRP A 198 -12.81 -22.98 -1.88
C TRP A 198 -13.77 -24.16 -1.78
N GLN A 199 -14.02 -24.66 -0.57
CA GLN A 199 -14.97 -25.74 -0.38
C GLN A 199 -16.41 -25.32 -0.65
N ARG A 200 -16.77 -24.10 -0.26
CA ARG A 200 -18.13 -23.58 -0.42
C ARG A 200 -18.39 -23.09 -1.84
N ASP A 201 -17.48 -22.30 -2.40
CA ASP A 201 -17.72 -21.51 -3.62
C ASP A 201 -16.83 -21.90 -4.79
N GLY A 202 -15.81 -22.73 -4.57
CA GLY A 202 -14.76 -22.99 -5.56
C GLY A 202 -13.85 -21.77 -5.79
N LEU A 203 -13.29 -21.67 -7.00
CA LEU A 203 -12.48 -20.52 -7.45
C LEU A 203 -13.39 -19.32 -7.81
N ALA A 204 -14.14 -18.85 -6.82
CA ALA A 204 -15.21 -17.89 -7.00
C ALA A 204 -14.72 -16.46 -7.19
N ARG A 205 -15.64 -15.62 -7.66
CA ARG A 205 -15.47 -14.18 -7.74
C ARG A 205 -16.27 -13.49 -6.64
N TYR A 206 -15.66 -12.49 -6.02
CA TYR A 206 -16.23 -11.65 -4.98
C TYR A 206 -16.17 -10.18 -5.43
N LEU A 207 -16.79 -9.29 -4.64
CA LEU A 207 -16.72 -7.84 -4.84
C LEU A 207 -17.11 -7.44 -6.28
N GLU A 208 -18.24 -7.98 -6.74
CA GLU A 208 -18.81 -7.76 -8.08
C GLU A 208 -17.87 -8.17 -9.23
N GLY A 209 -17.03 -9.16 -9.00
CA GLY A 209 -16.09 -9.68 -10.00
C GLY A 209 -14.69 -9.08 -9.93
N ARG A 210 -14.46 -8.11 -9.03
CA ARG A 210 -13.18 -7.40 -8.89
C ARG A 210 -12.12 -8.20 -8.16
N MET A 211 -12.49 -9.22 -7.40
CA MET A 211 -11.56 -10.18 -6.81
C MET A 211 -11.94 -11.61 -7.22
N MET A 212 -10.97 -12.41 -7.62
CA MET A 212 -11.15 -13.81 -8.01
C MET A 212 -10.19 -14.69 -7.21
N LEU A 213 -10.70 -15.76 -6.59
CA LEU A 213 -9.86 -16.76 -5.96
C LEU A 213 -9.13 -17.59 -7.03
N VAL A 214 -7.86 -17.90 -6.77
CA VAL A 214 -7.00 -18.63 -7.70
C VAL A 214 -6.34 -19.83 -7.04
N ARG A 215 -5.84 -20.74 -7.88
CA ARG A 215 -4.96 -21.82 -7.42
C ARG A 215 -3.53 -21.30 -7.35
N PRO A 216 -2.84 -21.37 -6.19
CA PRO A 216 -1.52 -20.81 -6.06
C PRO A 216 -0.49 -21.45 -7.00
N GLU A 217 -0.64 -22.74 -7.32
CA GLU A 217 0.27 -23.42 -8.24
C GLU A 217 0.33 -22.80 -9.65
N CYS A 218 -0.74 -22.12 -10.09
CA CYS A 218 -0.77 -21.44 -11.38
C CYS A 218 0.13 -20.20 -11.42
N TYR A 219 0.33 -19.56 -10.27
CA TYR A 219 1.05 -18.27 -10.16
C TYR A 219 2.41 -18.40 -9.48
N ALA A 220 2.78 -19.58 -8.97
CA ALA A 220 4.00 -19.78 -8.20
C ALA A 220 5.28 -19.28 -8.91
N THR A 221 5.40 -19.50 -10.23
CA THR A 221 6.58 -19.06 -11.00
C THR A 221 6.62 -17.54 -11.20
N VAL A 222 5.49 -16.94 -11.57
CA VAL A 222 5.42 -15.48 -11.79
C VAL A 222 5.56 -14.72 -10.48
N LEU A 223 4.96 -15.23 -9.39
CA LEU A 223 5.10 -14.67 -8.06
C LEU A 223 6.55 -14.76 -7.57
N ALA A 224 7.18 -15.94 -7.66
CA ALA A 224 8.57 -16.09 -7.25
C ALA A 224 9.51 -15.13 -8.01
N THR A 225 9.22 -14.87 -9.29
CA THR A 225 9.98 -13.91 -10.10
C THR A 225 9.72 -12.47 -9.65
N ALA A 226 8.47 -12.12 -9.35
CA ALA A 226 8.07 -10.80 -8.87
C ALA A 226 8.64 -10.45 -7.48
N LEU A 227 8.93 -11.46 -6.65
CA LEU A 227 9.47 -11.26 -5.32
C LEU A 227 11.00 -11.11 -5.28
N VAL A 228 11.72 -11.41 -6.36
CA VAL A 228 13.19 -11.24 -6.41
C VAL A 228 13.55 -9.77 -6.21
N GLY A 229 14.48 -9.50 -5.29
CA GLY A 229 14.91 -8.15 -4.95
C GLY A 229 13.93 -7.37 -4.06
N SER A 230 12.77 -7.95 -3.73
CA SER A 230 11.81 -7.32 -2.82
C SER A 230 12.19 -7.58 -1.34
N PRO A 231 11.69 -6.77 -0.39
CA PRO A 231 11.84 -7.03 1.05
C PRO A 231 11.27 -8.38 1.52
N LEU A 232 10.50 -9.06 0.67
CA LEU A 232 9.89 -10.36 0.93
C LEU A 232 10.77 -11.53 0.50
N GLU A 233 11.82 -11.29 -0.28
CA GLU A 233 12.66 -12.37 -0.80
C GLU A 233 13.28 -13.17 0.35
N GLY A 234 12.97 -14.47 0.40
CA GLY A 234 13.50 -15.38 1.42
C GLY A 234 12.93 -15.21 2.83
N VAL A 235 11.95 -14.32 3.04
CA VAL A 235 11.29 -14.15 4.35
C VAL A 235 10.36 -15.32 4.67
N ASP A 236 9.59 -15.77 3.68
CA ASP A 236 8.67 -16.91 3.81
C ASP A 236 8.43 -17.58 2.46
N THR A 237 7.65 -18.65 2.44
CA THR A 237 7.05 -19.21 1.22
C THR A 237 5.71 -18.55 0.99
N PHE A 238 5.62 -17.73 -0.07
CA PHE A 238 4.41 -16.98 -0.40
C PHE A 238 3.58 -17.66 -1.49
N HIS A 239 2.26 -17.60 -1.33
CA HIS A 239 1.27 -18.22 -2.20
C HIS A 239 0.19 -17.22 -2.60
N ALA A 240 -0.01 -17.05 -3.91
CA ALA A 240 -1.13 -16.26 -4.42
C ALA A 240 -2.45 -16.99 -4.22
N TYR A 241 -3.39 -16.36 -3.52
CA TYR A 241 -4.72 -16.93 -3.26
C TYR A 241 -5.84 -16.21 -3.99
N ALA A 242 -5.63 -14.96 -4.39
CA ALA A 242 -6.57 -14.21 -5.21
C ALA A 242 -5.85 -13.32 -6.22
N ILE A 243 -6.58 -12.92 -7.25
CA ILE A 243 -6.16 -11.92 -8.23
C ILE A 243 -7.28 -10.89 -8.41
N THR A 244 -6.92 -9.62 -8.55
CA THR A 244 -7.87 -8.53 -8.82
C THR A 244 -8.26 -8.50 -10.30
N ALA A 245 -9.31 -7.75 -10.63
CA ALA A 245 -9.72 -7.56 -12.02
C ALA A 245 -8.66 -6.84 -12.87
N PHE A 246 -7.70 -6.16 -12.26
CA PHE A 246 -6.58 -5.49 -12.95
C PHE A 246 -5.26 -6.26 -12.83
N GLY A 247 -5.30 -7.48 -12.27
CA GLY A 247 -4.16 -8.39 -12.27
C GLY A 247 -3.29 -8.37 -11.02
N GLN A 248 -3.60 -7.54 -10.01
CA GLN A 248 -2.84 -7.55 -8.76
C GLN A 248 -3.02 -8.89 -8.05
N LEU A 249 -1.92 -9.52 -7.61
CA LEU A 249 -1.98 -10.76 -6.85
C LEU A 249 -2.05 -10.46 -5.36
N LEU A 250 -3.02 -11.07 -4.68
CA LEU A 250 -3.08 -11.10 -3.23
C LEU A 250 -2.43 -12.40 -2.76
N VAL A 251 -1.42 -12.28 -1.89
CA VAL A 251 -0.61 -13.42 -1.47
C VAL A 251 -0.54 -13.57 0.05
N CYS A 252 -0.33 -14.81 0.50
CA CYS A 252 -0.22 -15.18 1.90
C CYS A 252 1.05 -15.99 2.14
N GLY A 253 1.68 -15.83 3.30
CA GLY A 253 2.82 -16.65 3.74
C GLY A 253 2.38 -17.93 4.45
N GLU A 254 3.21 -18.97 4.43
CA GLU A 254 3.01 -20.20 5.21
C GLU A 254 3.22 -19.98 6.72
N ASN A 255 4.04 -19.00 7.09
CA ASN A 255 4.50 -18.72 8.45
C ASN A 255 4.32 -17.26 8.87
N THR A 256 4.14 -16.32 7.94
CA THR A 256 3.87 -14.91 8.21
C THR A 256 2.39 -14.56 8.06
N ALA A 257 1.99 -13.38 8.55
CA ALA A 257 0.64 -12.88 8.34
C ALA A 257 0.39 -12.47 6.88
N VAL A 258 -0.88 -12.31 6.53
CA VAL A 258 -1.36 -12.11 5.16
C VAL A 258 -1.61 -10.62 4.92
N GLU A 259 -0.80 -9.99 4.06
CA GLU A 259 -1.24 -8.98 3.09
C GLU A 259 -0.04 -8.60 2.23
N ILE A 260 0.02 -9.14 1.03
CA ILE A 260 0.99 -8.71 0.04
C ILE A 260 0.24 -8.55 -1.27
N ILE A 261 0.26 -7.33 -1.78
CA ILE A 261 -0.27 -6.99 -3.09
C ILE A 261 0.91 -6.88 -4.03
N VAL A 262 0.94 -7.75 -5.04
CA VAL A 262 1.92 -7.68 -6.13
C VAL A 262 1.20 -7.08 -7.33
N ASP A 263 1.53 -5.83 -7.67
CA ASP A 263 0.91 -5.09 -8.75
C ASP A 263 1.73 -5.25 -10.05
N PRO A 264 1.17 -5.88 -11.11
CA PRO A 264 1.90 -6.11 -12.35
C PRO A 264 2.01 -4.85 -13.23
N CYS A 265 1.11 -3.88 -13.07
CA CYS A 265 1.10 -2.65 -13.88
C CYS A 265 2.12 -1.64 -13.33
N HIS A 266 2.21 -1.54 -12.00
CA HIS A 266 3.15 -0.63 -11.33
C HIS A 266 4.47 -1.30 -10.95
N ARG A 267 4.60 -2.63 -11.13
CA ARG A 267 5.78 -3.43 -10.75
C ARG A 267 6.14 -3.30 -9.27
N GLN A 268 5.12 -3.18 -8.42
CA GLN A 268 5.30 -2.95 -6.99
C GLN A 268 4.93 -4.19 -6.19
N VAL A 269 5.65 -4.39 -5.09
CA VAL A 269 5.34 -5.35 -4.05
C VAL A 269 5.09 -4.55 -2.77
N ALA A 270 3.83 -4.44 -2.38
CA ALA A 270 3.44 -3.76 -1.14
C ALA A 270 3.25 -4.80 -0.04
N ALA A 271 3.90 -4.59 1.10
CA ALA A 271 3.73 -5.42 2.29
C ALA A 271 3.95 -4.58 3.55
N HIS A 272 3.06 -4.71 4.52
CA HIS A 272 3.21 -4.00 5.79
C HIS A 272 4.17 -4.76 6.72
N ALA A 273 5.11 -4.05 7.36
CA ALA A 273 6.18 -4.67 8.16
C ALA A 273 5.67 -5.55 9.30
N SER A 274 4.57 -5.15 9.97
CA SER A 274 3.96 -5.97 11.04
C SER A 274 3.42 -7.32 10.55
N MET A 275 3.27 -7.49 9.23
CA MET A 275 2.75 -8.70 8.61
C MET A 275 3.82 -9.70 8.22
N LEU A 276 5.09 -9.29 8.26
CA LEU A 276 6.26 -10.17 8.08
C LEU A 276 6.64 -10.89 9.37
N ALA A 277 5.98 -10.56 10.48
CA ALA A 277 6.19 -11.25 11.75
C ALA A 277 5.66 -12.69 11.69
N PRO A 278 6.39 -13.66 12.26
CA PRO A 278 5.91 -15.02 12.43
C PRO A 278 4.54 -15.04 13.09
N SER A 279 3.61 -15.81 12.52
CA SER A 279 2.21 -15.88 12.94
C SER A 279 1.75 -17.33 13.02
N THR A 280 0.99 -17.63 14.06
CA THR A 280 0.32 -18.91 14.23
C THR A 280 -0.78 -19.10 13.18
N ALA A 281 -1.20 -20.35 12.94
CA ALA A 281 -2.29 -20.63 12.00
C ALA A 281 -3.60 -19.92 12.38
N GLU A 282 -3.89 -19.78 13.68
CA GLU A 282 -5.07 -19.08 14.18
C GLU A 282 -5.01 -17.59 13.84
N GLU A 283 -3.88 -16.93 14.12
CA GLU A 283 -3.67 -15.52 13.79
C GLU A 283 -3.73 -15.25 12.29
N ARG A 284 -3.17 -16.12 11.44
CA ARG A 284 -3.27 -16.00 9.98
C ARG A 284 -4.72 -16.08 9.51
N ASN A 285 -5.51 -17.00 10.08
CA ASN A 285 -6.92 -17.13 9.75
C ASN A 285 -7.74 -15.92 10.21
N ALA A 286 -7.52 -15.42 11.42
CA ALA A 286 -8.18 -14.24 11.97
C ALA A 286 -7.87 -12.98 11.16
N ARG A 287 -6.59 -12.75 10.83
CA ARG A 287 -6.17 -11.61 10.00
C ARG A 287 -6.75 -11.66 8.60
N LEU A 288 -6.75 -12.83 7.96
CA LEU A 288 -7.38 -12.98 6.65
C LEU A 288 -8.89 -12.66 6.70
N ARG A 289 -9.61 -13.16 7.71
CA ARG A 289 -11.05 -12.83 7.87
C ARG A 289 -11.25 -11.34 8.06
N LEU A 290 -10.46 -10.71 8.91
CA LEU A 290 -10.51 -9.26 9.14
C LEU A 290 -10.30 -8.51 7.83
N LEU A 291 -9.21 -8.81 7.10
CA LEU A 291 -8.91 -8.21 5.81
C LEU A 291 -10.09 -8.34 4.84
N LEU A 292 -10.55 -9.57 4.58
CA LEU A 292 -11.64 -9.84 3.65
C LEU A 292 -12.97 -9.17 4.07
N THR A 293 -13.16 -8.89 5.35
CA THR A 293 -14.35 -8.19 5.87
C THR A 293 -14.25 -6.68 5.65
N LEU A 294 -13.04 -6.12 5.69
CA LEU A 294 -12.80 -4.69 5.49
C LEU A 294 -12.75 -4.30 4.01
N LEU A 295 -12.44 -5.26 3.13
CA LEU A 295 -12.39 -5.02 1.69
C LEU A 295 -13.74 -4.59 1.13
N GLU A 296 -13.74 -3.45 0.45
CA GLU A 296 -14.86 -2.91 -0.28
C GLU A 296 -14.61 -2.91 -1.81
N VAL A 297 -15.67 -2.61 -2.56
CA VAL A 297 -15.59 -2.55 -4.03
C VAL A 297 -14.61 -1.48 -4.51
N HIS A 298 -14.49 -0.37 -3.78
CA HIS A 298 -13.66 0.77 -4.16
C HIS A 298 -12.16 0.50 -4.00
N ASP A 299 -11.76 -0.42 -3.12
CA ASP A 299 -10.35 -0.84 -2.95
C ASP A 299 -9.79 -1.57 -4.18
N PHE A 300 -10.67 -2.08 -5.04
CA PHE A 300 -10.31 -2.81 -6.26
C PHE A 300 -10.77 -2.11 -7.54
N ASP A 301 -11.04 -0.80 -7.46
CA ASP A 301 -11.44 0.01 -8.58
C ASP A 301 -10.65 1.31 -8.60
N VAL A 302 -10.23 1.73 -9.79
CA VAL A 302 -9.68 3.07 -9.97
C VAL A 302 -10.73 3.95 -10.62
N THR A 303 -10.70 5.24 -10.31
CA THR A 303 -11.60 6.20 -10.93
C THR A 303 -10.86 7.04 -11.96
N ASP A 304 -11.54 7.37 -13.05
CA ASP A 304 -11.01 8.31 -14.03
C ASP A 304 -11.01 9.76 -13.48
N ALA A 305 -10.50 10.71 -14.26
CA ALA A 305 -10.47 12.13 -13.89
C ALA A 305 -11.88 12.75 -13.67
N GLN A 306 -12.97 12.02 -13.90
CA GLN A 306 -14.34 12.43 -13.62
C GLN A 306 -14.97 11.63 -12.45
N GLY A 307 -14.18 10.85 -11.73
CA GLY A 307 -14.63 10.04 -10.60
C GLY A 307 -15.42 8.79 -11.00
N ARG A 308 -15.34 8.35 -12.27
CA ARG A 308 -16.10 7.20 -12.77
C ARG A 308 -15.27 5.92 -12.66
N SER A 309 -15.92 4.83 -12.25
CA SER A 309 -15.31 3.49 -12.14
C SER A 309 -14.75 3.02 -13.49
N VAL A 310 -13.43 2.79 -13.51
CA VAL A 310 -12.73 2.25 -14.67
C VAL A 310 -13.12 0.79 -14.89
N TYR A 311 -13.35 0.01 -13.83
CA TYR A 311 -13.83 -1.37 -13.97
C TYR A 311 -15.19 -1.43 -14.67
N ALA A 312 -16.16 -0.64 -14.22
CA ALA A 312 -17.50 -0.63 -14.79
C ALA A 312 -17.47 -0.17 -16.25
N MET A 313 -16.76 0.92 -16.54
CA MET A 313 -16.60 1.44 -17.90
C MET A 313 -15.92 0.42 -18.82
N THR A 314 -14.88 -0.25 -18.33
CA THR A 314 -14.15 -1.27 -19.09
C THR A 314 -15.03 -2.48 -19.36
N ARG A 315 -15.73 -2.98 -18.34
CA ARG A 315 -16.68 -4.09 -18.48
C ARG A 315 -17.76 -3.78 -19.52
N ASP A 316 -18.30 -2.57 -19.52
CA ASP A 316 -19.33 -2.16 -20.48
C ASP A 316 -18.77 -2.06 -21.91
N ARG A 317 -17.49 -1.67 -22.05
CA ARG A 317 -16.81 -1.53 -23.35
C ARG A 317 -16.36 -2.86 -23.95
N VAL A 318 -15.70 -3.72 -23.17
CA VAL A 318 -15.04 -4.94 -23.68
C VAL A 318 -15.72 -6.25 -23.22
N GLY A 319 -16.73 -6.16 -22.37
CA GLY A 319 -17.47 -7.30 -21.83
C GLY A 319 -16.91 -7.79 -20.49
N ALA A 320 -17.68 -8.64 -19.80
CA ALA A 320 -17.27 -9.24 -18.53
C ALA A 320 -16.09 -10.22 -18.68
N LEU A 321 -15.32 -10.35 -17.60
CA LEU A 321 -14.19 -11.28 -17.48
C LEU A 321 -14.68 -12.74 -17.38
N ALA A 322 -14.12 -13.62 -18.21
CA ALA A 322 -14.24 -15.06 -18.06
C ALA A 322 -13.34 -15.60 -16.93
N ALA A 323 -13.41 -16.89 -16.63
CA ALA A 323 -12.54 -17.51 -15.63
C ALA A 323 -11.06 -17.38 -16.06
N GLY A 324 -10.21 -16.87 -15.18
CA GLY A 324 -8.79 -16.65 -15.47
C GLY A 324 -8.47 -15.38 -16.26
N GLU A 325 -9.47 -14.60 -16.67
CA GLU A 325 -9.24 -13.31 -17.35
C GLU A 325 -9.15 -12.14 -16.35
N ILE A 326 -8.34 -11.16 -16.74
CA ILE A 326 -8.20 -9.82 -16.14
C ILE A 326 -8.28 -8.74 -17.21
N TYR A 327 -8.44 -7.49 -16.79
CA TYR A 327 -8.28 -6.32 -17.63
C TYR A 327 -6.86 -5.80 -17.55
N THR A 328 -6.22 -5.65 -18.70
CA THR A 328 -4.84 -5.17 -18.84
C THR A 328 -4.76 -4.11 -19.91
N PRO A 329 -3.81 -3.16 -19.81
CA PRO A 329 -3.61 -2.20 -20.88
C PRO A 329 -3.12 -2.92 -22.15
N ASP A 330 -3.62 -2.50 -23.31
CA ASP A 330 -2.95 -2.84 -24.56
C ASP A 330 -1.66 -2.01 -24.74
N LEU A 331 -0.91 -2.27 -25.81
CA LEU A 331 0.35 -1.55 -26.09
C LEU A 331 0.19 -0.04 -26.18
N ALA A 332 -0.98 0.47 -26.60
CA ALA A 332 -1.25 1.91 -26.64
C ALA A 332 -1.67 2.45 -25.27
N GLY A 333 -2.41 1.65 -24.48
CA GLY A 333 -2.75 1.97 -23.09
C GLY A 333 -1.52 2.12 -22.20
N LEU A 334 -0.48 1.32 -22.41
CA LEU A 334 0.78 1.46 -21.66
C LEU A 334 1.47 2.82 -21.85
N SER A 335 1.27 3.50 -22.99
CA SER A 335 1.84 4.83 -23.25
C SER A 335 0.94 6.01 -22.85
N GLU A 336 -0.37 5.80 -22.73
CA GLU A 336 -1.36 6.86 -22.47
C GLU A 336 -1.84 6.89 -21.01
N GLY A 337 -1.49 5.88 -20.22
CA GLY A 337 -2.05 5.58 -18.90
C GLY A 337 -2.80 4.24 -18.93
N TRP A 338 -2.48 3.33 -18.01
CA TRP A 338 -2.92 1.94 -18.10
C TRP A 338 -4.46 1.80 -18.04
N GLU A 339 -5.12 2.71 -17.34
CA GLU A 339 -6.57 2.80 -17.15
C GLU A 339 -7.33 3.25 -18.41
N VAL A 340 -6.64 3.85 -19.39
CA VAL A 340 -7.27 4.47 -20.57
C VAL A 340 -7.77 3.41 -21.55
N ARG A 341 -6.93 2.42 -21.85
CA ARG A 341 -7.21 1.39 -22.85
C ARG A 341 -6.94 -0.02 -22.36
N LEU A 342 -7.88 -0.50 -21.57
CA LEU A 342 -7.94 -1.88 -21.11
C LEU A 342 -8.60 -2.83 -22.12
N VAL A 343 -8.00 -4.00 -22.25
CA VAL A 343 -8.48 -5.19 -22.97
C VAL A 343 -8.63 -6.36 -22.01
N ARG A 344 -9.39 -7.40 -22.39
CA ARG A 344 -9.42 -8.65 -21.65
C ARG A 344 -8.26 -9.52 -22.07
N GLN A 345 -7.55 -10.08 -21.10
CA GLN A 345 -6.43 -10.98 -21.33
C GLN A 345 -6.44 -12.11 -20.30
N ASP A 346 -5.88 -13.26 -20.67
CA ASP A 346 -5.55 -14.30 -19.71
C ASP A 346 -4.57 -13.75 -18.67
N ALA A 347 -4.85 -13.97 -17.40
CA ALA A 347 -4.07 -13.43 -16.30
C ALA A 347 -2.64 -13.93 -16.28
N LEU A 348 -2.41 -15.21 -16.58
CA LEU A 348 -1.06 -15.76 -16.55
C LEU A 348 -0.25 -15.25 -17.74
N GLU A 349 -0.86 -15.17 -18.92
CA GLU A 349 -0.23 -14.54 -20.09
C GLU A 349 0.12 -13.08 -19.80
N ALA A 350 -0.82 -12.32 -19.22
CA ALA A 350 -0.61 -10.93 -18.83
C ALA A 350 0.61 -10.77 -17.91
N TRP A 351 0.70 -11.56 -16.84
CA TRP A 351 1.85 -11.59 -15.93
C TRP A 351 3.18 -11.95 -16.62
N GLN A 352 3.14 -12.78 -17.67
CA GLN A 352 4.32 -13.12 -18.45
C GLN A 352 4.72 -11.99 -19.42
N THR A 353 3.76 -11.30 -20.03
CA THR A 353 4.02 -10.18 -20.95
C THR A 353 4.41 -8.89 -20.24
N LEU A 354 3.80 -8.59 -19.10
CA LEU A 354 4.05 -7.37 -18.35
C LEU A 354 5.41 -7.37 -17.64
N ARG A 355 6.11 -8.52 -17.63
CA ARG A 355 7.42 -8.83 -17.01
C ARG A 355 7.74 -7.95 -15.80
N PRO A 356 7.66 -8.48 -14.56
CA PRO A 356 8.00 -7.69 -13.39
C PRO A 356 9.46 -7.22 -13.34
N PHE A 357 10.39 -7.77 -14.14
CA PHE A 357 11.79 -7.31 -14.26
C PHE A 357 12.36 -7.57 -15.66
#